data_AF-A0A1V5W984-F1
#
_entry.id   AF-A0A1V5W984-F1
#
_cell.length_a   1.000
_cell.length_b   1.000
_cell.length_c   1.000
_cell.angle_alpha   90.00
_cell.angle_beta   90.00
_cell.angle_gamma   90.00
#
_symmetry.space_group_name_H-M   'P 1'
#
loop_
_entity.id
_entity.type
_entity.pdbx_description
1 polymer ?
#
loop_
_entity_poly.entity_id
_entity_poly.type
_entity_poly.pdbx_seq_one_letter_code
_entity_poly.pdbx_strand_id
1 'polypeptide(L)'
;MQLKNFFTQQQVVRINSTEKQPALKELLSELQTQSLIENSNRYYAQIAHRESLENTGIGNSLAIPHARTETVKELITILGICNSPLEYQSIDGRPVRYILLSLFPTSLSTKYLYLIGMMARIFNNPENNSFLSQEHSPEEIYYFLNEKCEKYYNDISSESRKNDNQNIELSGVPSSDLDLMIRLDRLYNSYIEQGKPESIKQKIDDLKKLIDNRSLTYYERMKKKNNNPFAIVEKNSCSGCHMNIPPVELQNIQERDSIHVCTYCGRFLIVI
;
A
#
# COMPACT_ATOMS: atom_id res chain seq x y z
N MET A 1 3.24 -9.04 6.59
CA MET A 1 3.94 -8.79 5.31
C MET A 1 5.40 -8.47 5.64
N GLN A 2 6.37 -9.03 4.91
CA GLN A 2 7.80 -8.83 5.18
C GLN A 2 8.38 -7.66 4.38
N LEU A 3 9.35 -6.93 4.94
CA LEU A 3 9.94 -5.75 4.30
C LEU A 3 10.58 -6.08 2.94
N LYS A 4 11.11 -7.30 2.81
CA LYS A 4 11.69 -7.87 1.58
C LYS A 4 10.78 -7.79 0.34
N ASN A 5 9.47 -7.65 0.54
CA ASN A 5 8.51 -7.50 -0.55
C ASN A 5 8.52 -6.09 -1.19
N PHE A 6 9.21 -5.14 -0.55
CA PHE A 6 9.40 -3.76 -1.01
C PHE A 6 10.85 -3.48 -1.40
N PHE A 7 11.81 -3.89 -0.57
CA PHE A 7 13.25 -3.83 -0.82
C PHE A 7 13.97 -4.80 0.14
N THR A 8 15.16 -5.27 -0.24
CA THR A 8 15.99 -6.19 0.56
C THR A 8 17.11 -5.43 1.28
N GLN A 9 17.91 -6.16 2.06
CA GLN A 9 19.02 -5.57 2.82
C GLN A 9 20.05 -4.89 1.90
N GLN A 10 20.26 -5.38 0.68
CA GLN A 10 21.21 -4.79 -0.27
C GLN A 10 20.82 -3.38 -0.74
N GLN A 11 19.52 -3.04 -0.74
CA GLN A 11 19.05 -1.70 -1.07
C GLN A 11 18.96 -0.78 0.16
N VAL A 12 19.59 -1.14 1.28
CA VAL A 12 19.84 -0.20 2.38
C VAL A 12 21.31 0.16 2.32
N VAL A 13 21.61 1.42 2.04
CA VAL A 13 22.98 1.88 1.76
C VAL A 13 23.28 3.17 2.48
N ARG A 14 24.55 3.41 2.76
CA ARG A 14 25.02 4.73 3.21
C ARG A 14 25.28 5.61 2.01
N ILE A 15 24.95 6.89 2.14
CA ILE A 15 25.26 7.91 1.15
C ILE A 15 26.25 8.93 1.71
N ASN A 16 27.20 9.31 0.87
CA ASN A 16 28.25 10.28 1.20
C ASN A 16 27.89 11.70 0.77
N SER A 17 26.93 11.85 -0.15
CA SER A 17 26.43 13.14 -0.60
C SER A 17 25.94 13.99 0.56
N THR A 18 26.30 15.28 0.54
CA THR A 18 25.91 16.30 1.52
C THR A 18 24.85 17.27 1.00
N GLU A 19 24.34 17.03 -0.20
CA GLU A 19 23.31 17.84 -0.84
C GLU A 19 22.24 16.96 -1.48
N LYS A 20 21.02 17.50 -1.58
CA LYS A 20 19.83 16.80 -2.08
C LYS A 20 20.02 16.21 -3.48
N GLN A 21 20.47 17.00 -4.46
CA GLN A 21 20.57 16.53 -5.85
C GLN A 21 21.65 15.46 -6.03
N PRO A 22 22.88 15.60 -5.50
CA PRO A 22 23.87 14.53 -5.48
C PRO A 22 23.38 13.26 -4.77
N ALA A 23 22.68 13.38 -3.63
CA ALA A 23 22.15 12.24 -2.90
C ALA A 23 21.17 11.40 -3.74
N LEU A 24 20.28 12.06 -4.49
CA LEU A 24 19.35 11.38 -5.40
C LEU A 24 20.09 10.67 -6.55
N LYS A 25 21.15 11.27 -7.10
CA LYS A 25 21.99 10.65 -8.13
C LYS A 25 22.77 9.46 -7.60
N GLU A 26 23.31 9.56 -6.39
CA GLU A 26 24.06 8.49 -5.72
C GLU A 26 23.17 7.25 -5.53
N LEU A 27 21.94 7.42 -5.03
CA LEU A 27 20.97 6.32 -4.86
C LEU A 27 20.57 5.66 -6.19
N LEU A 28 20.36 6.45 -7.24
CA LEU A 28 20.06 5.90 -8.56
C LEU A 28 21.27 5.19 -9.18
N SER A 29 22.48 5.68 -8.92
CA SER A 29 23.71 5.01 -9.36
C SER A 29 23.86 3.67 -8.66
N GLU A 30 23.55 3.60 -7.38
CA GLU A 30 23.55 2.36 -6.60
C GLU A 30 22.53 1.35 -7.13
N LEU A 31 21.29 1.78 -7.41
CA LEU A 31 20.29 0.92 -8.07
C LEU A 31 20.77 0.39 -9.43
N GLN A 32 21.51 1.20 -10.19
CA GLN A 32 22.09 0.77 -11.47
C GLN A 32 23.22 -0.26 -11.27
N THR A 33 24.11 -0.03 -10.31
CA THR A 33 25.17 -1.00 -9.94
C THR A 33 24.59 -2.34 -9.53
N GLN A 34 23.45 -2.33 -8.83
CA GLN A 34 22.71 -3.54 -8.45
C GLN A 34 21.90 -4.15 -9.61
N SER A 35 21.99 -3.60 -10.83
CA SER A 35 21.25 -4.04 -12.02
C SER A 35 19.73 -4.02 -11.85
N LEU A 36 19.22 -3.22 -10.91
CA LEU A 36 17.78 -3.03 -10.69
C LEU A 36 17.20 -2.04 -11.71
N ILE A 37 18.03 -1.11 -12.20
CA ILE A 37 17.68 -0.17 -13.27
C ILE A 37 18.76 -0.10 -14.33
N GLU A 38 18.38 0.22 -15.56
CA GLU A 38 19.31 0.24 -16.71
C GLU A 38 20.08 1.56 -16.86
N ASN A 39 19.46 2.69 -16.50
CA ASN A 39 20.02 4.02 -16.77
C ASN A 39 19.61 5.03 -15.68
N SER A 40 20.50 5.24 -14.71
CA SER A 40 20.33 6.18 -13.59
C SER A 40 19.98 7.60 -14.05
N ASN A 41 20.61 8.12 -15.11
CA ASN A 41 20.35 9.48 -15.62
C ASN A 41 18.91 9.67 -16.10
N ARG A 42 18.34 8.66 -16.77
CA ARG A 42 16.94 8.68 -17.23
C ARG A 42 15.97 8.79 -16.05
N TYR A 43 16.23 8.04 -14.98
CA TYR A 43 15.38 8.04 -13.78
C TYR A 43 15.59 9.29 -12.94
N TYR A 44 16.81 9.81 -12.90
CA TYR A 44 17.13 11.07 -12.22
C TYR A 44 16.32 12.23 -12.79
N ALA A 45 16.22 12.34 -14.12
CA ALA A 45 15.40 13.39 -14.74
C ALA A 45 13.92 13.33 -14.29
N GLN A 46 13.34 12.13 -14.16
CA GLN A 46 11.95 11.94 -13.72
C GLN A 46 11.78 12.26 -12.23
N ILE A 47 12.72 11.81 -11.39
CA ILE A 47 12.72 12.11 -9.95
C ILE A 47 12.88 13.62 -9.72
N ALA A 48 13.85 14.25 -10.39
CA ALA A 48 14.11 15.68 -10.26
C ALA A 48 12.92 16.52 -10.71
N HIS A 49 12.24 16.12 -11.80
CA HIS A 49 11.00 16.77 -12.21
C HIS A 49 9.92 16.66 -11.13
N ARG A 50 9.66 15.46 -10.58
CA ARG A 50 8.68 15.26 -9.50
C ARG A 50 9.02 16.09 -8.26
N GLU A 51 10.29 16.12 -7.89
CA GLU A 51 10.81 16.87 -6.74
C GLU A 51 10.68 18.38 -6.90
N SER A 52 10.73 18.88 -8.15
CA SER A 52 10.57 20.31 -8.46
C SER A 52 9.13 20.81 -8.34
N LEU A 53 8.14 19.90 -8.45
CA LEU A 53 6.72 20.25 -8.29
C LEU A 53 6.39 20.51 -6.82
N GLU A 54 6.79 19.57 -5.96
CA GLU A 54 6.64 19.65 -4.52
C GLU A 54 7.75 18.85 -3.85
N ASN A 55 8.25 19.36 -2.74
CA ASN A 55 9.27 18.70 -1.94
C ASN A 55 8.75 17.37 -1.37
N THR A 56 9.59 16.34 -1.35
CA THR A 56 9.24 15.01 -0.82
C THR A 56 9.81 14.74 0.58
N GLY A 57 10.38 15.75 1.25
CA GLY A 57 10.73 15.72 2.67
C GLY A 57 9.47 15.78 3.54
N ILE A 58 9.05 14.63 4.05
CA ILE A 58 7.78 14.49 4.81
C ILE A 58 7.94 14.73 6.32
N GLY A 59 9.15 15.11 6.75
CA GLY A 59 9.49 15.34 8.16
C GLY A 59 9.95 14.09 8.89
N ASN A 60 10.26 14.24 10.19
CA ASN A 60 10.80 13.16 11.03
C ASN A 60 12.04 12.48 10.42
N SER A 61 12.93 13.28 9.84
CA SER A 61 14.17 12.84 9.20
C SER A 61 14.01 11.96 7.97
N LEU A 62 12.81 11.86 7.37
CA LEU A 62 12.50 11.01 6.21
C LEU A 62 12.11 11.83 4.97
N ALA A 63 12.69 11.49 3.82
CA ALA A 63 12.22 11.91 2.49
C ALA A 63 11.81 10.70 1.65
N ILE A 64 10.85 10.89 0.75
CA ILE A 64 10.27 9.84 -0.11
C ILE A 64 10.28 10.20 -1.62
N PRO A 65 11.44 10.57 -2.20
CA PRO A 65 11.53 10.92 -3.62
C PRO A 65 11.10 9.75 -4.49
N HIS A 66 10.26 10.00 -5.49
CA HIS A 66 9.66 8.91 -6.27
C HIS A 66 9.32 9.31 -7.69
N ALA A 67 9.28 8.32 -8.59
CA ALA A 67 8.78 8.51 -9.95
C ALA A 67 7.84 7.37 -10.33
N ARG A 68 6.65 7.75 -10.79
CA ARG A 68 5.73 6.82 -11.45
C ARG A 68 6.12 6.71 -12.92
N THR A 69 6.44 5.50 -13.36
CA THR A 69 6.97 5.28 -14.72
C THR A 69 6.73 3.84 -15.19
N GLU A 70 6.26 3.70 -16.44
CA GLU A 70 5.99 2.39 -17.07
C GLU A 70 7.27 1.69 -17.56
N THR A 71 8.43 2.33 -17.36
CA THR A 71 9.73 1.81 -17.80
C THR A 71 10.29 0.78 -16.83
N VAL A 72 9.72 0.68 -15.64
CA VAL A 72 9.96 -0.39 -14.67
C VAL A 72 8.68 -1.22 -14.53
N LYS A 73 8.82 -2.54 -14.44
CA LYS A 73 7.66 -3.46 -14.33
C LYS A 73 7.30 -3.78 -12.88
N GLU A 74 8.17 -3.44 -11.95
CA GLU A 74 8.04 -3.74 -10.53
C GLU A 74 8.29 -2.48 -9.69
N LEU A 75 7.94 -2.55 -8.41
CA LEU A 75 8.29 -1.52 -7.43
C LEU A 75 9.76 -1.71 -7.06
N ILE A 76 10.60 -0.74 -7.44
CA ILE A 76 12.01 -0.68 -7.08
C ILE A 76 12.15 0.38 -6.00
N THR A 77 12.79 0.03 -4.88
CA THR A 77 12.99 0.96 -3.75
C THR A 77 14.40 0.81 -3.20
N ILE A 78 15.00 1.94 -2.81
CA ILE A 78 16.28 2.00 -2.11
C ILE A 78 16.17 2.97 -0.92
N LEU A 79 16.76 2.60 0.20
CA LEU A 79 16.86 3.41 1.40
C LEU A 79 18.30 3.91 1.56
N GLY A 80 18.49 5.20 1.37
CA GLY A 80 19.73 5.90 1.69
C GLY A 80 19.78 6.36 3.14
N ILE A 81 20.88 6.06 3.82
CA ILE A 81 21.22 6.57 5.15
C ILE A 81 22.30 7.64 4.97
N CYS A 82 21.96 8.89 5.25
CA CYS A 82 22.89 10.01 5.14
C CYS A 82 23.92 9.92 6.28
N ASN A 83 25.22 9.94 5.94
CA ASN A 83 26.28 10.04 6.95
C ASN A 83 26.17 11.32 7.79
N SER A 84 25.63 12.39 7.19
CA SER A 84 25.26 13.62 7.89
C SER A 84 23.87 14.05 7.43
N PRO A 85 22.98 14.51 8.34
CA PRO A 85 21.65 14.97 7.96
C PRO A 85 21.70 16.06 6.87
N LEU A 86 20.86 15.91 5.86
CA LEU A 86 20.81 16.76 4.68
C LEU A 86 19.75 17.84 4.82
N GLU A 87 20.10 19.08 4.49
CA GLU A 87 19.08 20.12 4.26
C GLU A 87 18.23 19.71 3.06
N TYR A 88 16.94 19.47 3.31
CA TYR A 88 16.02 18.92 2.32
C TYR A 88 14.79 19.81 2.12
N GLN A 89 14.62 20.89 2.90
CA GLN A 89 13.41 21.72 2.95
C GLN A 89 12.16 20.88 3.26
N SER A 90 12.27 20.02 4.28
CA SER A 90 11.17 19.18 4.75
C SER A 90 10.00 20.01 5.28
N ILE A 91 8.80 19.42 5.29
CA ILE A 91 7.57 20.08 5.79
C ILE A 91 7.67 20.57 7.25
N ASP A 92 8.48 19.92 8.08
CA ASP A 92 8.73 20.27 9.49
C ASP A 92 9.97 21.17 9.67
N GLY A 93 10.62 21.58 8.58
CA GLY A 93 11.84 22.39 8.59
C GLY A 93 13.08 21.66 9.12
N ARG A 94 13.03 20.33 9.29
CA ARG A 94 14.16 19.54 9.80
C ARG A 94 14.95 18.87 8.67
N PRO A 95 16.26 18.67 8.85
CA PRO A 95 17.07 17.94 7.88
C PRO A 95 16.68 16.47 7.79
N VAL A 96 16.94 15.87 6.64
CA VAL A 96 16.64 14.47 6.34
C VAL A 96 17.86 13.60 6.60
N ARG A 97 17.66 12.48 7.28
CA ARG A 97 18.69 11.45 7.47
C ARG A 97 18.43 10.21 6.61
N TYR A 98 17.18 9.96 6.25
CA TYR A 98 16.77 8.77 5.53
C TYR A 98 16.04 9.16 4.24
N ILE A 99 16.50 8.64 3.11
CA ILE A 99 15.89 8.89 1.79
C ILE A 99 15.38 7.56 1.24
N LEU A 100 14.06 7.40 1.19
CA LEU A 100 13.41 6.23 0.60
C LEU A 100 13.02 6.55 -0.85
N LEU A 101 13.92 6.25 -1.78
CA LEU A 101 13.70 6.51 -3.21
C LEU A 101 12.95 5.34 -3.86
N SER A 102 11.87 5.62 -4.60
CA SER A 102 11.07 4.58 -5.26
C SER A 102 10.76 4.86 -6.74
N LEU A 103 10.78 3.81 -7.56
CA LEU A 103 10.32 3.80 -8.95
C LEU A 103 9.25 2.73 -9.11
N PHE A 104 8.12 3.03 -9.76
CA PHE A 104 7.02 2.07 -9.91
C PHE A 104 6.10 2.38 -11.10
N PRO A 105 5.50 1.36 -11.75
CA PRO A 105 4.46 1.55 -12.76
C PRO A 105 3.13 1.94 -12.11
N THR A 106 2.21 2.50 -12.91
CA THR A 106 0.89 2.95 -12.42
C THR A 106 0.13 1.82 -11.73
N SER A 107 0.23 0.60 -12.25
CA SER A 107 -0.39 -0.61 -11.69
C SER A 107 0.06 -0.97 -10.27
N LEU A 108 1.19 -0.44 -9.80
CA LEU A 108 1.71 -0.69 -8.44
C LEU A 108 1.55 0.52 -7.50
N SER A 109 0.74 1.51 -7.88
CA SER A 109 0.50 2.70 -7.06
C SER A 109 0.02 2.36 -5.65
N THR A 110 -0.91 1.39 -5.50
CA THR A 110 -1.41 1.00 -4.17
C THR A 110 -0.32 0.35 -3.31
N LYS A 111 0.56 -0.47 -3.92
CA LYS A 111 1.70 -1.08 -3.22
C LYS A 111 2.68 -0.01 -2.73
N TYR A 112 2.95 1.00 -3.56
CA TYR A 112 3.77 2.15 -3.17
C TYR A 112 3.12 2.98 -2.06
N LEU A 113 1.82 3.30 -2.15
CA LEU A 113 1.10 4.05 -1.12
C LEU A 113 1.12 3.32 0.24
N TYR A 114 1.03 2.00 0.24
CA TYR A 114 1.16 1.20 1.45
C TYR A 114 2.56 1.32 2.06
N LEU A 115 3.63 1.23 1.25
CA LEU A 115 5.01 1.39 1.69
C LEU A 115 5.22 2.75 2.38
N ILE A 116 4.81 3.86 1.75
CA ILE A 116 5.01 5.19 2.33
C ILE A 116 4.18 5.40 3.59
N GLY A 117 2.94 4.88 3.66
CA GLY A 117 2.10 4.99 4.84
C GLY A 117 2.68 4.23 6.03
N MET A 118 3.21 3.03 5.77
CA MET A 118 3.94 2.23 6.75
C MET A 118 5.19 2.96 7.25
N MET A 119 6.04 3.43 6.33
CA MET A 119 7.28 4.13 6.69
C MET A 119 6.98 5.43 7.45
N ALA A 120 6.03 6.24 7.01
CA ALA A 120 5.63 7.43 7.73
C ALA A 120 5.18 7.12 9.16
N ARG A 121 4.41 6.05 9.40
CA ARG A 121 4.01 5.66 10.77
C ARG A 121 5.18 5.17 11.60
N ILE A 122 6.11 4.41 11.02
CA ILE A 122 7.31 3.93 11.72
C ILE A 122 8.18 5.12 12.14
N PHE A 123 8.46 6.05 11.22
CA PHE A 123 9.33 7.20 11.48
C PHE A 123 8.68 8.26 12.38
N ASN A 124 7.35 8.37 12.39
CA ASN A 124 6.62 9.29 13.26
C ASN A 124 6.34 8.71 14.67
N ASN A 125 6.67 7.44 14.94
CA ASN A 125 6.46 6.85 16.26
C ASN A 125 7.56 7.31 17.24
N PRO A 126 7.22 8.04 18.33
CA PRO A 126 8.21 8.52 19.29
C PRO A 126 9.07 7.44 19.93
N GLU A 127 8.55 6.21 20.08
CA GLU A 127 9.29 5.07 20.62
C GLU A 127 10.49 4.68 19.74
N ASN A 128 10.43 4.99 18.43
CA ASN A 128 11.48 4.68 17.47
C ASN A 128 12.57 5.75 17.41
N ASN A 129 12.32 6.95 17.95
CA ASN A 129 13.23 8.09 17.83
C ASN A 129 14.60 7.82 18.48
N SER A 130 14.63 7.11 19.60
CA SER A 130 15.89 6.78 20.30
C SER A 130 16.82 5.97 19.40
N PHE A 131 16.31 4.92 18.75
CA PHE A 131 17.03 4.11 17.79
C PHE A 131 17.39 4.91 16.52
N LEU A 132 16.39 5.56 15.90
CA LEU A 132 16.59 6.27 14.63
C LEU A 132 17.54 7.48 14.72
N SER A 133 17.77 8.02 15.93
CA SER A 133 18.71 9.11 16.20
C SER A 133 20.18 8.67 16.32
N GLN A 134 20.44 7.38 16.54
CA GLN A 134 21.77 6.84 16.73
C GLN A 134 22.40 6.41 15.40
N GLU A 135 23.73 6.25 15.41
CA GLU A 135 24.45 5.72 14.27
C GLU A 135 24.36 4.19 14.22
N HIS A 136 23.86 3.68 13.09
CA HIS A 136 23.65 2.26 12.85
C HIS A 136 24.18 1.87 11.48
N SER A 137 24.58 0.62 11.34
CA SER A 137 24.88 0.02 10.04
C SER A 137 23.61 -0.10 9.18
N PRO A 138 23.75 -0.15 7.84
CA PRO A 138 22.62 -0.42 6.96
C PRO A 138 21.86 -1.70 7.31
N GLU A 139 22.57 -2.72 7.77
CA GLU A 139 22.00 -3.99 8.22
C GLU A 139 21.13 -3.84 9.46
N GLU A 140 21.61 -3.14 10.49
CA GLU A 140 20.83 -2.86 11.71
C GLU A 140 19.57 -2.04 11.40
N ILE A 141 19.66 -1.05 10.52
CA ILE A 141 18.49 -0.28 10.06
C ILE A 141 17.50 -1.19 9.33
N TYR A 142 17.97 -2.06 8.44
CA TYR A 142 17.10 -2.98 7.71
C TYR A 142 16.34 -3.91 8.67
N TYR A 143 17.03 -4.54 9.62
CA TYR A 143 16.39 -5.44 10.60
C TYR A 143 15.41 -4.71 11.50
N PHE A 144 15.77 -3.51 11.97
CA PHE A 144 14.87 -2.66 12.72
C PHE A 144 13.59 -2.36 11.93
N LEU A 145 13.72 -1.89 10.68
CA LEU A 145 12.56 -1.61 9.83
C LEU A 145 11.74 -2.86 9.53
N ASN A 146 12.37 -4.02 9.38
CA ASN A 146 11.66 -5.27 9.17
C ASN A 146 10.83 -5.68 10.41
N GLU A 147 11.40 -5.58 11.61
CA GLU A 147 10.66 -5.80 12.86
C GLU A 147 9.47 -4.83 12.98
N LYS A 148 9.68 -3.53 12.71
CA LYS A 148 8.61 -2.53 12.78
C LYS A 148 7.55 -2.73 11.69
N CYS A 149 7.93 -3.18 10.49
CA CYS A 149 7.01 -3.56 9.42
C CYS A 149 6.11 -4.73 9.84
N GLU A 150 6.68 -5.77 10.46
CA GLU A 150 5.91 -6.89 10.99
C GLU A 150 4.94 -6.44 12.09
N LYS A 151 5.39 -5.59 13.02
CA LYS A 151 4.52 -5.00 14.04
C LYS A 151 3.41 -4.15 13.43
N TYR A 152 3.70 -3.27 12.47
CA TYR A 152 2.70 -2.45 11.77
C TYR A 152 1.62 -3.32 11.09
N TYR A 153 2.03 -4.42 10.45
CA TYR A 153 1.09 -5.36 9.84
C TYR A 153 0.25 -6.10 10.88
N ASN A 154 0.86 -6.51 11.99
CA ASN A 154 0.16 -7.15 13.11
C ASN A 154 -0.81 -6.16 13.79
N ASP A 155 -0.45 -4.89 13.90
CA ASP A 155 -1.28 -3.83 14.45
C ASP A 155 -2.45 -3.51 13.52
N ILE A 156 -2.23 -3.41 12.20
CA ILE A 156 -3.33 -3.23 11.25
C ILE A 156 -4.24 -4.44 11.24
N SER A 157 -3.68 -5.65 11.21
CA SER A 157 -4.46 -6.89 11.22
C SER A 157 -5.19 -7.09 12.55
N SER A 158 -4.64 -6.59 13.67
CA SER A 158 -5.27 -6.64 15.00
C SER A 158 -6.23 -5.49 15.29
N GLU A 159 -6.03 -4.30 14.71
CA GLU A 159 -7.00 -3.19 14.70
C GLU A 159 -8.18 -3.52 13.78
N SER A 160 -7.94 -4.20 12.65
CA SER A 160 -9.03 -4.87 11.93
C SER A 160 -9.68 -5.92 12.82
N ARG A 161 -8.94 -6.75 13.59
CA ARG A 161 -9.55 -7.70 14.54
C ARG A 161 -10.31 -7.07 15.71
N LYS A 162 -9.90 -5.91 16.23
CA LYS A 162 -10.59 -5.19 17.32
C LYS A 162 -11.82 -4.44 16.81
N ASN A 163 -11.80 -3.97 15.56
CA ASN A 163 -13.00 -3.54 14.83
C ASN A 163 -13.79 -4.73 14.23
N ASP A 164 -13.22 -5.93 14.21
CA ASP A 164 -13.80 -7.26 13.91
C ASP A 164 -14.03 -8.05 15.22
N ASN A 165 -14.41 -7.43 16.33
CA ASN A 165 -15.16 -8.16 17.35
C ASN A 165 -16.57 -8.57 16.86
N GLN A 166 -16.79 -8.49 15.54
CA GLN A 166 -17.56 -9.46 14.77
C GLN A 166 -16.67 -9.99 13.63
N ASN A 167 -15.84 -10.98 13.94
CA ASN A 167 -15.04 -11.72 12.96
C ASN A 167 -16.04 -12.59 12.19
N ILE A 168 -16.67 -11.97 11.19
CA ILE A 168 -17.64 -12.63 10.35
C ILE A 168 -16.84 -13.50 9.38
N GLU A 169 -16.63 -14.75 9.77
CA GLU A 169 -16.12 -15.78 8.89
C GLU A 169 -17.19 -15.99 7.79
N LEU A 170 -16.91 -15.52 6.58
CA LEU A 170 -17.77 -15.73 5.40
C LEU A 170 -17.53 -17.09 4.73
N SER A 171 -16.67 -17.94 5.33
CA SER A 171 -16.47 -19.32 4.91
C SER A 171 -17.80 -20.08 5.00
N GLY A 172 -18.28 -20.61 3.86
CA GLY A 172 -19.56 -21.31 3.77
C GLY A 172 -20.78 -20.43 3.50
N VAL A 173 -20.60 -19.13 3.25
CA VAL A 173 -21.68 -18.29 2.72
C VAL A 173 -21.85 -18.57 1.22
N PRO A 174 -23.07 -18.88 0.74
CA PRO A 174 -23.32 -19.18 -0.66
C PRO A 174 -22.88 -18.05 -1.59
N SER A 175 -22.31 -18.39 -2.75
CA SER A 175 -21.92 -17.43 -3.79
C SER A 175 -23.08 -16.58 -4.32
N SER A 176 -24.34 -16.96 -4.06
CA SER A 176 -25.53 -16.16 -4.36
C SER A 176 -25.54 -14.81 -3.63
N ASP A 177 -24.98 -14.73 -2.43
CA ASP A 177 -24.91 -13.47 -1.67
C ASP A 177 -23.98 -12.47 -2.35
N LEU A 178 -22.89 -12.94 -2.96
CA LEU A 178 -21.98 -12.08 -3.71
C LEU A 178 -22.69 -11.42 -4.90
N ASP A 179 -23.49 -12.19 -5.63
CA ASP A 179 -24.32 -11.68 -6.73
C ASP A 179 -25.36 -10.65 -6.25
N LEU A 180 -26.01 -10.91 -5.12
CA LEU A 180 -26.96 -9.97 -4.51
C LEU A 180 -26.26 -8.68 -4.06
N MET A 181 -25.05 -8.76 -3.49
CA MET A 181 -24.25 -7.59 -3.11
C MET A 181 -23.78 -6.78 -4.33
N ILE A 182 -23.40 -7.42 -5.43
CA ILE A 182 -23.06 -6.73 -6.68
C ILE A 182 -24.29 -5.98 -7.22
N ARG A 183 -25.48 -6.61 -7.19
CA ARG A 183 -26.75 -5.95 -7.57
C ARG A 183 -27.08 -4.79 -6.64
N LEU A 184 -26.87 -4.97 -5.34
CA LEU A 184 -27.08 -3.94 -4.32
C LEU A 184 -26.19 -2.72 -4.57
N ASP A 185 -24.93 -2.93 -4.94
CA ASP A 185 -24.00 -1.85 -5.25
C ASP A 185 -24.43 -1.03 -6.47
N ARG A 186 -24.88 -1.70 -7.53
CA ARG A 186 -25.47 -1.05 -8.71
C ARG A 186 -26.69 -0.21 -8.35
N LEU A 187 -27.58 -0.70 -7.49
CA LEU A 187 -28.75 0.05 -7.02
C LEU A 187 -28.35 1.29 -6.22
N TYR A 188 -27.36 1.18 -5.34
CA TYR A 188 -26.85 2.35 -4.60
C TYR A 188 -26.27 3.42 -5.53
N ASN A 189 -25.51 3.03 -6.56
CA ASN A 189 -24.94 3.98 -7.51
C ASN A 189 -26.07 4.69 -8.28
N SER A 190 -27.06 3.93 -8.74
CA SER A 190 -28.26 4.47 -9.40
C SER A 190 -29.10 5.37 -8.50
N TYR A 191 -29.23 5.03 -7.21
CA TYR A 191 -29.93 5.85 -6.21
C TYR A 191 -29.26 7.20 -6.03
N ILE A 192 -27.93 7.26 -6.04
CA ILE A 192 -27.18 8.51 -5.93
C ILE A 192 -27.31 9.33 -7.23
N GLU A 193 -27.11 8.70 -8.38
CA GLU A 193 -27.18 9.34 -9.70
C GLU A 193 -28.55 9.97 -9.99
N GLN A 194 -29.63 9.32 -9.58
CA GLN A 194 -31.00 9.77 -9.83
C GLN A 194 -31.55 10.70 -8.73
N GLY A 195 -30.70 11.20 -7.82
CA GLY A 195 -31.15 12.16 -6.80
C GLY A 195 -32.00 11.54 -5.69
N LYS A 196 -31.73 10.28 -5.34
CA LYS A 196 -32.32 9.54 -4.21
C LYS A 196 -33.83 9.27 -4.31
N PRO A 197 -34.33 8.65 -5.39
CA PRO A 197 -35.75 8.35 -5.54
C PRO A 197 -36.21 7.24 -4.58
N GLU A 198 -37.38 7.43 -3.96
CA GLU A 198 -37.95 6.49 -2.99
C GLU A 198 -38.18 5.09 -3.59
N SER A 199 -38.47 5.02 -4.90
CA SER A 199 -38.66 3.76 -5.63
C SER A 199 -37.39 2.89 -5.70
N ILE A 200 -36.20 3.50 -5.75
CA ILE A 200 -34.93 2.75 -5.70
C ILE A 200 -34.56 2.42 -4.25
N LYS A 201 -34.85 3.32 -3.31
CA LYS A 201 -34.66 3.04 -1.87
C LYS A 201 -35.45 1.81 -1.43
N GLN A 202 -36.70 1.68 -1.84
CA GLN A 202 -37.50 0.49 -1.57
C GLN A 202 -36.85 -0.80 -2.13
N LYS A 203 -36.33 -0.75 -3.37
CA LYS A 203 -35.61 -1.89 -3.98
C LYS A 203 -34.32 -2.24 -3.23
N ILE A 204 -33.60 -1.24 -2.74
CA ILE A 204 -32.41 -1.43 -1.89
C ILE A 204 -32.82 -2.17 -0.61
N ASP A 205 -33.85 -1.69 0.07
CA ASP A 205 -34.31 -2.26 1.35
C ASP A 205 -34.84 -3.69 1.17
N ASP A 206 -35.51 -3.98 0.06
CA ASP A 206 -35.99 -5.33 -0.23
C ASP A 206 -34.85 -6.29 -0.60
N LEU A 207 -33.83 -5.81 -1.34
CA LEU A 207 -32.67 -6.62 -1.69
C LEU A 207 -31.80 -6.93 -0.46
N LYS A 208 -31.66 -6.00 0.49
CA LYS A 208 -30.96 -6.22 1.75
C LYS A 208 -31.54 -7.38 2.57
N LYS A 209 -32.86 -7.57 2.54
CA LYS A 209 -33.54 -8.67 3.26
C LYS A 209 -33.18 -10.06 2.72
N LEU A 210 -32.65 -10.13 1.50
CA LEU A 210 -32.29 -11.38 0.83
C LEU A 210 -30.81 -11.77 1.03
N ILE A 211 -29.99 -10.87 1.56
CA ILE A 211 -28.55 -11.08 1.77
C ILE A 211 -28.35 -11.51 3.22
N ASP A 212 -27.50 -12.51 3.47
CA ASP A 212 -27.18 -12.90 4.83
C ASP A 212 -26.61 -11.71 5.61
N ASN A 213 -27.04 -11.56 6.86
CA ASN A 213 -26.71 -10.40 7.67
C ASN A 213 -25.19 -10.22 7.82
N ARG A 214 -24.44 -11.33 7.81
CA ARG A 214 -22.98 -11.34 7.85
C ARG A 214 -22.37 -10.68 6.62
N SER A 215 -22.81 -11.12 5.44
CA SER A 215 -22.39 -10.59 4.14
C SER A 215 -22.74 -9.11 4.01
N LEU A 216 -23.99 -8.75 4.37
CA LEU A 216 -24.50 -7.39 4.27
C LEU A 216 -23.73 -6.42 5.17
N THR A 217 -23.50 -6.80 6.43
CA THR A 217 -22.72 -5.99 7.38
C THR A 217 -21.30 -5.74 6.87
N TYR A 218 -20.65 -6.78 6.36
CA TYR A 218 -19.31 -6.65 5.79
C TYR A 218 -19.30 -5.74 4.55
N TYR A 219 -20.30 -5.89 3.67
CA TYR A 219 -20.47 -5.05 2.49
C TYR A 219 -20.64 -3.57 2.82
N GLU A 220 -21.55 -3.23 3.74
CA GLU A 220 -21.79 -1.84 4.11
C GLU A 220 -20.54 -1.19 4.72
N ARG A 221 -19.82 -1.95 5.55
CA ARG A 221 -18.52 -1.53 6.09
C ARG A 221 -17.50 -1.28 4.98
N MET A 222 -17.39 -2.21 4.03
CA MET A 222 -16.45 -2.09 2.92
C MET A 222 -16.81 -0.94 1.98
N LYS A 223 -18.09 -0.71 1.68
CA LYS A 223 -18.55 0.41 0.85
C LYS A 223 -18.24 1.77 1.50
N LYS A 224 -18.31 1.85 2.83
CA LYS A 224 -17.92 3.05 3.59
C LYS A 224 -16.41 3.27 3.58
N LYS A 225 -15.62 2.19 3.68
CA LYS A 225 -14.15 2.23 3.70
C LYS A 225 -13.56 2.46 2.30
N ASN A 226 -14.21 1.92 1.27
CA ASN A 226 -13.76 1.89 -0.11
C ASN A 226 -14.94 2.23 -1.03
N ASN A 227 -14.82 3.25 -1.88
CA ASN A 227 -15.86 3.59 -2.86
C ASN A 227 -16.32 2.39 -3.70
N ASN A 228 -15.42 1.45 -3.98
CA ASN A 228 -15.73 0.16 -4.60
C ASN A 228 -15.32 -0.97 -3.63
N PRO A 229 -16.29 -1.73 -3.07
CA PRO A 229 -16.01 -2.83 -2.15
C PRO A 229 -15.55 -4.11 -2.86
N PHE A 230 -15.54 -4.16 -4.20
CA PHE A 230 -15.16 -5.33 -4.99
C PHE A 230 -13.80 -5.17 -5.68
N ALA A 231 -13.14 -6.29 -5.94
CA ALA A 231 -11.93 -6.39 -6.75
C ALA A 231 -11.97 -7.64 -7.61
N ILE A 232 -11.51 -7.52 -8.85
CA ILE A 232 -11.36 -8.66 -9.77
C ILE A 232 -10.03 -9.34 -9.47
N VAL A 233 -10.01 -10.66 -9.49
CA VAL A 233 -8.76 -11.42 -9.47
C VAL A 233 -8.18 -11.43 -10.87
N GLU A 234 -7.07 -10.73 -11.06
CA GLU A 234 -6.36 -10.66 -12.34
C GLU A 234 -5.07 -11.47 -12.26
N LYS A 235 -5.00 -12.56 -13.05
CA LYS A 235 -3.94 -13.57 -12.97
C LYS A 235 -3.88 -14.16 -11.56
N ASN A 236 -3.00 -13.64 -10.72
CA ASN A 236 -2.79 -14.05 -9.34
C ASN A 236 -2.90 -12.88 -8.36
N SER A 237 -3.45 -11.73 -8.76
CA SER A 237 -3.43 -10.51 -7.95
C SER A 237 -4.81 -9.89 -7.81
N CYS A 238 -5.04 -9.24 -6.67
CA CYS A 238 -6.26 -8.47 -6.41
C CYS A 238 -6.20 -7.14 -7.18
N SER A 239 -7.14 -6.86 -8.09
CA SER A 239 -7.15 -5.60 -8.87
C SER A 239 -7.38 -4.34 -8.02
N GLY A 240 -7.79 -4.51 -6.76
CA GLY A 240 -7.97 -3.40 -5.83
C GLY A 240 -6.68 -2.94 -5.12
N CYS A 241 -5.81 -3.87 -4.74
CA CYS A 241 -4.58 -3.56 -4.01
C CYS A 241 -3.28 -4.03 -4.68
N HIS A 242 -3.41 -4.76 -5.79
CA HIS A 242 -2.33 -5.34 -6.59
C HIS A 242 -1.40 -6.28 -5.82
N MET A 243 -1.87 -6.76 -4.67
CA MET A 243 -1.16 -7.78 -3.91
C MET A 243 -1.41 -9.16 -4.52
N ASN A 244 -0.34 -9.94 -4.55
CA ASN A 244 -0.37 -11.31 -5.02
C ASN A 244 -1.15 -12.17 -4.02
N ILE A 245 -2.11 -12.91 -4.54
CA ILE A 245 -2.93 -13.88 -3.84
C ILE A 245 -2.16 -15.21 -3.86
N PRO A 246 -1.92 -15.85 -2.70
CA PRO A 246 -1.25 -17.14 -2.63
C PRO A 246 -1.93 -18.20 -3.53
N PRO A 247 -1.17 -19.13 -4.16
CA PRO A 247 -1.74 -20.15 -5.05
C PRO A 247 -2.82 -21.03 -4.40
N VAL A 248 -2.67 -21.38 -3.13
CA VAL A 248 -3.67 -22.16 -2.37
C VAL A 248 -4.98 -21.38 -2.23
N GLU A 249 -4.89 -20.07 -1.99
CA GLU A 249 -6.06 -19.21 -1.84
C GLU A 249 -6.73 -18.96 -3.20
N LEU A 250 -5.95 -18.83 -4.27
CA LEU A 250 -6.44 -18.78 -5.65
C LEU A 250 -7.25 -20.01 -6.04
N GLN A 251 -6.79 -21.20 -5.67
CA GLN A 251 -7.52 -22.44 -5.94
C GLN A 251 -8.89 -22.42 -5.26
N ASN A 252 -8.94 -22.07 -3.97
CA ASN A 252 -10.19 -21.96 -3.23
C ASN A 252 -11.13 -20.91 -3.85
N ILE A 253 -10.57 -19.77 -4.28
CA ILE A 253 -11.33 -18.69 -4.93
C ILE A 253 -11.93 -19.14 -6.28
N GLN A 254 -11.21 -19.97 -7.04
CA GLN A 254 -11.66 -20.51 -8.33
C GLN A 254 -12.75 -21.57 -8.20
N GLU A 255 -12.78 -22.28 -7.08
CA GLU A 255 -13.82 -23.29 -6.79
C GLU A 255 -15.21 -22.64 -6.60
N ARG A 256 -15.30 -21.32 -6.38
CA ARG A 256 -16.55 -20.51 -6.28
C ARG A 256 -17.57 -21.00 -5.24
N ASP A 257 -17.14 -21.84 -4.31
CA ASP A 257 -18.01 -22.42 -3.28
C ASP A 257 -18.33 -21.44 -2.14
N SER A 258 -17.58 -20.35 -2.02
CA SER A 258 -17.79 -19.35 -0.97
C SER A 258 -17.37 -17.94 -1.39
N ILE A 259 -17.78 -16.95 -0.59
CA ILE A 259 -17.35 -15.57 -0.77
C ILE A 259 -15.92 -15.41 -0.24
N HIS A 260 -15.02 -14.96 -1.12
CA HIS A 260 -13.64 -14.68 -0.76
C HIS A 260 -13.39 -13.17 -0.66
N VAL A 261 -12.56 -12.78 0.30
CA VAL A 261 -12.14 -11.39 0.51
C VAL A 261 -10.62 -11.30 0.44
N CYS A 262 -10.12 -10.18 -0.06
CA CYS A 262 -8.70 -9.94 -0.12
C CYS A 262 -8.13 -9.79 1.29
N THR A 263 -7.19 -10.65 1.68
CA THR A 263 -6.50 -10.62 2.98
C THR A 263 -5.72 -9.34 3.25
N TYR A 264 -5.45 -8.54 2.23
CA TYR A 264 -4.73 -7.27 2.34
C TYR A 264 -5.66 -6.06 2.44
N CYS A 265 -6.64 -5.93 1.54
CA CYS A 265 -7.48 -4.73 1.47
C CYS A 265 -8.92 -4.94 1.93
N GLY A 266 -9.35 -6.19 2.14
CA GLY A 266 -10.71 -6.56 2.55
C GLY A 266 -11.76 -6.50 1.46
N ARG A 267 -11.41 -6.16 0.21
CA ARG A 267 -12.40 -6.16 -0.88
C ARG A 267 -12.86 -7.58 -1.21
N PHE A 268 -14.12 -7.73 -1.57
CA PHE A 268 -14.65 -8.97 -2.12
C PHE A 268 -13.93 -9.30 -3.42
N LEU A 269 -13.42 -10.52 -3.52
CA LEU A 269 -12.74 -11.02 -4.70
C LEU A 269 -13.75 -11.63 -5.67
N ILE A 270 -13.73 -11.14 -6.91
CA ILE A 270 -14.54 -11.63 -8.01
C ILE A 270 -13.61 -12.32 -9.00
N VAL A 271 -13.91 -13.58 -9.31
CA VAL A 271 -13.27 -14.30 -10.42
C VAL A 271 -14.17 -14.17 -11.63
N ILE A 272 -13.61 -13.70 -12.75
CA ILE A 272 -14.30 -13.68 -14.04
C ILE A 272 -13.97 -14.97 -14.76
#